data_AF-A0A934ZV03-F1
#
_entry.id   AF-A0A934ZV03-F1
#
_cell.length_a   1.000
_cell.length_b   1.000
_cell.length_c   1.000
_cell.angle_alpha   90.00
_cell.angle_beta   90.00
_cell.angle_gamma   90.00
#
_symmetry.space_group_name_H-M   'P 1'
#
loop_
_entity.id
_entity.type
_entity.pdbx_description
1 polymer ?
#
loop_
_entity_poly.entity_id
_entity_poly.type
_entity_poly.pdbx_seq_one_letter_code
_entity_poly.pdbx_strand_id
1 'polypeptide(L)'
;MLGPTDVAYVDGGGSGIETVSHVRENGRLVLMFCAFEGSPRIVRLHGSATVVTPGEADFEELAARLPRARTVRAIIRLAVQRVSDSCGYNVPFMDFRAKRTDAENYLASYPTMQYASTSSKTIWRALTPCPA
;
A
#
# COMPACT_ATOMS: atom_id res chain seq x y z
N MET A 1 -9.59 3.80 -7.14
CA MET A 1 -10.43 2.80 -7.84
C MET A 1 -10.05 2.84 -9.31
N LEU A 2 -9.76 1.69 -9.92
CA LEU A 2 -9.42 1.60 -11.34
C LEU A 2 -10.62 1.21 -12.21
N GLY A 3 -11.61 0.53 -11.62
CA GLY A 3 -12.88 0.15 -12.23
C GLY A 3 -13.88 -0.37 -11.17
N PRO A 4 -15.02 -0.95 -11.57
CA PRO A 4 -16.06 -1.43 -10.65
C PRO A 4 -15.58 -2.51 -9.67
N THR A 5 -14.67 -3.38 -10.11
CA THR A 5 -14.11 -4.49 -9.32
C THR A 5 -12.59 -4.50 -9.35
N ASP A 6 -11.97 -3.37 -9.68
CA ASP A 6 -10.52 -3.25 -9.81
C ASP A 6 -10.02 -2.07 -8.99
N VAL A 7 -9.15 -2.39 -8.03
CA VAL A 7 -8.65 -1.43 -7.05
C VAL A 7 -7.14 -1.53 -6.98
N ALA A 8 -6.46 -0.41 -6.75
CA ALA A 8 -5.03 -0.41 -6.56
C ALA A 8 -4.63 0.58 -5.47
N TYR A 9 -3.53 0.28 -4.81
CA TYR A 9 -2.89 1.19 -3.87
C TYR A 9 -1.38 1.18 -4.04
N VAL A 10 -0.75 2.28 -3.62
CA VAL A 10 0.69 2.44 -3.62
C VAL A 10 1.27 1.75 -2.41
N ASP A 11 2.17 0.80 -2.62
CA ASP A 11 3.08 0.33 -1.58
C ASP A 11 4.28 1.28 -1.49
N GLY A 12 4.21 2.21 -0.53
CA GLY A 12 5.22 3.23 -0.29
C GLY A 12 6.38 2.75 0.59
N GLY A 13 7.25 3.66 1.02
CA GLY A 13 8.36 3.34 1.93
C GLY A 13 7.91 2.93 3.34
N GLY A 14 8.55 1.90 3.90
CA GLY A 14 8.28 1.38 5.26
C GLY A 14 9.06 0.09 5.55
N SER A 15 9.28 -0.24 6.82
CA SER A 15 10.35 -1.18 7.23
C SER A 15 9.97 -2.68 7.29
N GLY A 16 8.84 -3.12 6.74
CA GLY A 16 8.48 -4.54 6.85
C GLY A 16 7.15 -4.93 6.21
N ILE A 17 6.95 -4.56 4.94
CA ILE A 17 5.77 -5.05 4.22
C ILE A 17 6.06 -6.44 3.62
N GLU A 18 5.24 -7.42 3.95
CA GLU A 18 5.32 -8.78 3.37
C GLU A 18 4.27 -9.03 2.28
N THR A 19 3.40 -8.04 2.03
CA THR A 19 2.30 -8.19 1.06
C THR A 19 2.81 -8.54 -0.33
N VAL A 20 3.90 -7.92 -0.79
CA VAL A 20 4.51 -8.25 -2.09
C VAL A 20 4.94 -9.71 -2.16
N SER A 21 5.60 -10.21 -1.10
CA SER A 21 6.05 -11.60 -0.99
C SER A 21 4.86 -12.56 -1.10
N HIS A 22 3.82 -12.35 -0.29
CA HIS A 22 2.66 -13.23 -0.26
C HIS A 22 1.80 -13.17 -1.53
N VAL A 23 1.67 -11.98 -2.14
CA VAL A 23 0.97 -11.85 -3.43
C VAL A 23 1.74 -12.57 -4.52
N ARG A 24 3.08 -12.52 -4.53
CA ARG A 24 3.88 -13.29 -5.50
C ARG A 24 3.81 -14.80 -5.25
N GLU A 25 3.70 -15.22 -3.99
CA GLU A 25 3.62 -16.63 -3.62
C GLU A 25 2.27 -17.27 -3.96
N ASN A 26 1.15 -16.61 -3.62
CA ASN A 26 -0.18 -17.21 -3.74
C ASN A 26 -1.22 -16.35 -4.45
N GLY A 27 -0.90 -15.10 -4.79
CA GLY A 27 -1.78 -14.21 -5.56
C GLY A 27 -3.03 -13.72 -4.84
N ARG A 28 -3.23 -14.01 -3.55
CA ARG A 28 -4.44 -13.62 -2.82
C ARG A 28 -4.20 -12.38 -1.97
N LEU A 29 -5.21 -11.52 -1.91
CA LEU A 29 -5.21 -10.35 -1.05
C LEU A 29 -6.61 -10.06 -0.52
N VAL A 30 -6.68 -9.61 0.73
CA VAL A 30 -7.89 -9.05 1.33
C VAL A 30 -7.60 -7.65 1.83
N LEU A 31 -8.30 -6.65 1.29
CA LEU A 31 -8.29 -5.29 1.85
C LEU A 31 -9.42 -5.17 2.87
N MET A 32 -9.11 -4.75 4.09
CA MET A 32 -10.07 -4.60 5.18
C MET A 32 -10.19 -3.13 5.59
N PHE A 33 -11.42 -2.65 5.66
CA PHE A 33 -11.78 -1.30 6.12
C PHE A 33 -12.58 -1.43 7.41
N CYS A 34 -12.21 -0.66 8.43
CA CYS A 34 -12.89 -0.62 9.72
C CYS A 34 -13.48 0.76 9.96
N ALA A 35 -14.74 0.83 10.37
CA ALA A 35 -15.34 2.04 10.88
C ALA A 35 -14.94 2.21 12.35
N PHE A 36 -14.16 3.26 12.63
CA PHE A 36 -13.73 3.61 13.99
C PHE A 36 -14.62 4.67 14.66
N GLU A 37 -15.48 5.31 13.87
CA GLU A 37 -16.47 6.30 14.30
C GLU A 37 -17.86 5.90 13.80
N GLY A 38 -18.91 6.30 14.54
CA GLY A 38 -20.29 6.00 14.18
C GLY A 38 -20.68 4.53 14.39
N SER A 39 -21.49 3.99 13.48
CA SER A 39 -21.92 2.59 13.57
C SER A 39 -20.77 1.64 13.23
N PRO A 40 -20.45 0.65 14.09
CA PRO A 40 -19.36 -0.26 13.83
C PRO A 40 -19.64 -1.10 12.58
N ARG A 41 -18.63 -1.20 11.71
CA ARG A 41 -18.69 -2.02 10.51
C ARG A 41 -17.27 -2.35 10.04
N ILE A 42 -17.09 -3.58 9.59
CA ILE A 42 -15.89 -3.98 8.85
C ILE A 42 -16.32 -4.39 7.45
N VAL A 43 -15.64 -3.87 6.42
CA VAL A 43 -15.82 -4.27 5.02
C VAL A 43 -14.52 -4.90 4.53
N ARG A 44 -14.62 -6.01 3.79
CA ARG A 44 -13.48 -6.73 3.23
C ARG A 44 -13.68 -6.92 1.73
N LEU A 45 -12.64 -6.60 0.96
CA LEU A 45 -12.55 -6.87 -0.47
C LEU A 45 -11.60 -8.05 -0.65
N HIS A 46 -12.12 -9.19 -1.08
CA HIS A 46 -11.35 -10.41 -1.34
C HIS A 46 -11.10 -10.53 -2.84
N GLY A 47 -9.90 -10.94 -3.22
CA GLY A 47 -9.65 -11.25 -4.62
C GLY A 47 -8.21 -11.66 -4.90
N SER A 48 -7.90 -11.63 -6.19
CA SER A 48 -6.56 -11.90 -6.70
C SER A 48 -5.81 -10.61 -6.90
N ALA A 49 -4.58 -10.54 -6.39
CA ALA A 49 -3.73 -9.37 -6.51
C ALA A 49 -2.52 -9.64 -7.40
N THR A 50 -2.02 -8.56 -8.01
CA THR A 50 -0.77 -8.53 -8.75
C THR A 50 0.09 -7.40 -8.22
N VAL A 51 1.41 -7.60 -8.26
CA VAL A 51 2.39 -6.59 -7.89
C VAL A 51 2.96 -6.03 -9.18
N VAL A 52 2.81 -4.72 -9.39
CA VAL A 52 3.42 -4.01 -10.50
C VAL A 52 4.59 -3.21 -9.96
N THR A 53 5.80 -3.57 -10.38
CA THR A 53 7.01 -2.86 -9.95
C THR A 53 7.46 -1.84 -10.98
N PRO A 54 8.14 -0.77 -10.54
CA PRO A 54 8.76 0.18 -11.45
C PRO A 54 9.69 -0.48 -12.48
N GLY A 55 9.55 -0.04 -13.73
CA GLY A 55 10.20 -0.66 -14.89
C GLY A 55 9.33 -1.70 -15.61
N GLU A 56 8.21 -2.12 -15.02
CA GLU A 56 7.18 -2.89 -15.75
C GLU A 56 6.31 -1.96 -16.60
N ALA A 57 5.78 -2.50 -17.71
CA ALA A 57 5.07 -1.72 -18.73
C ALA A 57 3.87 -0.93 -18.18
N ASP A 58 3.12 -1.53 -17.26
CA ASP A 58 1.88 -0.94 -16.74
C ASP A 58 2.11 0.07 -15.59
N PHE A 59 3.35 0.19 -15.10
CA PHE A 59 3.64 0.93 -13.87
C PHE A 59 3.31 2.42 -14.00
N GLU A 60 3.80 3.08 -15.06
CA GLU A 60 3.64 4.52 -15.24
C GLU A 60 2.17 4.92 -15.44
N GLU A 61 1.42 4.12 -16.21
CA GLU A 61 -0.01 4.34 -16.41
C GLU A 61 -0.79 4.20 -15.10
N LEU A 62 -0.50 3.16 -14.32
CA LEU A 62 -1.14 2.95 -13.03
C LEU A 62 -0.75 4.04 -12.02
N ALA A 63 0.52 4.43 -11.98
CA ALA A 63 1.02 5.47 -11.09
C ALA A 63 0.35 6.82 -11.37
N ALA A 64 0.09 7.16 -12.63
CA ALA A 64 -0.59 8.39 -13.03
C ALA A 64 -2.04 8.48 -12.53
N ARG A 65 -2.68 7.34 -12.25
CA ARG A 65 -4.06 7.25 -11.74
C ARG A 65 -4.15 7.25 -10.21
N LEU A 66 -3.01 7.20 -9.52
CA LEU A 66 -2.93 7.12 -8.08
C LEU A 66 -2.44 8.45 -7.49
N PRO A 67 -2.75 8.74 -6.21
CA PRO A 67 -2.19 9.91 -5.53
C PRO A 67 -0.66 9.86 -5.55
N ARG A 68 -0.03 11.02 -5.81
CA ARG A 68 1.43 11.14 -5.80
C ARG A 68 1.99 10.75 -4.43
N ALA A 69 2.95 9.83 -4.44
CA ALA A 69 3.71 9.44 -3.26
C ALA A 69 5.18 9.84 -3.44
N ARG A 70 5.85 10.24 -2.35
CA ARG A 70 7.30 10.56 -2.37
C ARG A 70 8.17 9.32 -2.63
N THR A 71 7.69 8.16 -2.20
CA THR A 71 8.34 6.87 -2.41
C THR A 71 7.30 5.87 -2.86
N VAL A 72 7.59 5.14 -3.93
CA VAL A 72 6.79 4.03 -4.44
C VAL A 72 7.74 2.86 -4.58
N ARG A 73 7.43 1.73 -3.95
CA ARG A 73 8.18 0.47 -4.15
C ARG A 73 7.49 -0.41 -5.17
N ALA A 74 6.16 -0.46 -5.09
CA ALA A 74 5.31 -1.19 -6.01
C ALA A 74 3.89 -0.61 -6.00
N ILE A 75 3.11 -0.98 -7.00
CA ILE A 75 1.66 -0.79 -7.02
C ILE A 75 1.04 -2.16 -6.83
N ILE A 76 0.16 -2.29 -5.84
CA ILE A 76 -0.60 -3.51 -5.61
C ILE A 76 -1.97 -3.31 -6.23
N ARG A 77 -2.26 -4.09 -7.27
CA ARG A 77 -3.56 -4.11 -7.94
C ARG A 77 -4.34 -5.33 -7.47
N LEU A 78 -5.62 -5.17 -7.20
CA LEU A 78 -6.52 -6.19 -6.70
C LEU A 78 -7.76 -6.25 -7.60
N ALA A 79 -7.93 -7.40 -8.26
CA ALA A 79 -9.16 -7.78 -8.91
C ALA A 79 -10.11 -8.38 -7.86
N VAL A 80 -11.09 -7.59 -7.43
CA VAL A 80 -12.06 -7.94 -6.39
C VAL A 80 -13.02 -9.01 -6.93
N GLN A 81 -13.09 -10.13 -6.22
CA GLN A 81 -13.95 -11.26 -6.53
C GLN A 81 -15.14 -11.37 -5.57
N ARG A 82 -14.95 -10.94 -4.32
CA ARG A 82 -15.99 -11.01 -3.28
C ARG A 82 -15.89 -9.83 -2.32
N VAL A 83 -17.02 -9.22 -2.02
CA VAL A 83 -17.16 -8.24 -0.93
C VAL A 83 -17.87 -8.93 0.23
N SER A 84 -17.40 -8.67 1.45
CA SER A 84 -18.06 -9.17 2.66
C SER A 84 -17.99 -8.13 3.77
N ASP A 85 -19.08 -7.96 4.50
CA ASP A 85 -19.14 -7.11 5.68
C ASP A 85 -19.38 -7.91 6.96
N SER A 86 -19.14 -7.27 8.10
CA SER A 86 -19.45 -7.81 9.43
C SER A 86 -19.75 -6.69 10.41
N CYS A 87 -20.51 -6.98 11.46
CA CYS A 87 -21.02 -6.00 12.44
C CYS A 87 -19.92 -5.23 13.20
N GLY A 88 -18.70 -5.75 13.29
CA GLY A 88 -17.57 -5.00 13.85
C GLY A 88 -17.69 -4.66 15.34
N TYR A 89 -18.51 -5.36 16.12
CA TYR A 89 -18.74 -5.03 17.54
C TYR A 89 -17.51 -5.08 18.44
N ASN A 90 -16.45 -5.78 18.00
CA ASN A 90 -15.16 -5.83 18.70
C ASN A 90 -14.16 -4.77 18.20
N VAL A 91 -14.55 -3.91 17.24
CA VAL A 91 -13.72 -2.78 16.80
C VAL A 91 -13.81 -1.69 17.86
N PRO A 92 -12.70 -1.25 18.48
CA PRO A 92 -12.73 -0.20 19.47
C PRO A 92 -13.06 1.15 18.83
N PHE A 93 -13.68 2.04 19.61
CA PHE A 93 -13.73 3.46 19.26
C PHE A 93 -12.32 4.03 19.27
N MET A 94 -11.99 4.79 18.24
CA MET A 94 -10.70 5.46 18.12
C MET A 94 -10.92 6.88 17.63
N ASP A 95 -10.48 7.86 18.41
CA ASP A 95 -10.54 9.27 18.01
C ASP A 95 -9.33 9.63 17.15
N PHE A 96 -9.59 10.17 15.96
CA PHE A 96 -8.52 10.72 15.13
C PHE A 96 -7.96 12.00 15.77
N ARG A 97 -6.69 11.96 16.20
CA ARG A 97 -6.01 13.12 16.78
C ARG A 97 -5.32 13.97 15.72
N ALA A 98 -4.34 13.38 15.03
CA ALA A 98 -3.57 14.02 13.97
C ALA A 98 -2.78 12.98 13.16
N LYS A 99 -2.37 13.35 11.96
CA LYS A 99 -1.40 12.59 11.16
C LYS A 99 0.01 12.82 11.71
N ARG A 100 0.79 11.76 11.90
CA ARG A 100 2.22 11.86 12.23
C ARG A 100 3.01 12.40 11.03
N THR A 101 3.95 13.31 11.29
CA THR A 101 4.82 13.91 10.27
C THR A 101 6.21 13.27 10.23
N ASP A 102 6.53 12.36 11.15
CA ASP A 102 7.89 11.79 11.32
C ASP A 102 8.39 11.13 10.03
N ALA A 103 7.54 10.33 9.38
CA ALA A 103 7.88 9.68 8.12
C ALA A 103 8.08 10.70 6.98
N GLU A 104 7.28 11.76 6.94
CA GLU A 104 7.42 12.82 5.92
C GLU A 104 8.71 13.62 6.14
N ASN A 105 9.00 13.98 7.39
CA ASN A 105 10.23 14.67 7.80
C ASN A 105 11.46 13.82 7.52
N TYR A 106 11.40 12.52 7.85
CA TYR A 106 12.46 11.56 7.56
C TYR A 106 12.70 11.49 6.05
N LEU A 107 11.66 11.30 5.24
CA LEU A 107 11.78 11.26 3.78
C LEU A 107 12.23 12.59 3.16
N ALA A 108 11.91 13.73 3.78
CA ALA A 108 12.35 15.05 3.33
C ALA A 108 13.83 15.34 3.61
N SER A 109 14.44 14.63 4.57
CA SER A 109 15.87 14.77 4.86
C SER A 109 16.76 14.10 3.80
N TYR A 110 16.19 13.23 2.97
CA TYR A 110 16.86 12.64 1.81
C TYR A 110 16.51 13.40 0.54
N PRO A 111 17.45 13.55 -0.41
CA PRO A 111 17.12 14.06 -1.73
C PRO A 111 16.03 13.17 -2.34
N THR A 112 15.06 13.78 -3.04
CA THR A 112 14.00 13.06 -3.73
C THR A 112 14.62 11.93 -4.54
N MET A 113 14.39 10.68 -4.12
CA MET A 113 14.86 9.52 -4.87
C MET A 113 13.97 9.40 -6.11
N GLN A 114 14.33 10.14 -7.14
CA GLN A 114 13.73 10.02 -8.47
C GLN A 114 14.00 8.60 -8.97
N TYR A 115 12.99 8.03 -9.60
CA TYR A 115 13.06 6.72 -10.25
C TYR A 115 14.21 6.67 -11.25
N ALA A 116 15.38 6.21 -10.81
CA ALA A 116 16.46 5.81 -11.70
C ALA A 116 16.14 4.39 -12.16
N SER A 117 15.76 4.27 -13.44
CA SER A 117 15.52 3.03 -14.16
C SER A 117 16.82 2.24 -14.31
N THR A 118 17.36 1.69 -13.22
CA THR A 118 18.55 0.86 -13.30
C THR A 118 18.24 -0.52 -12.77
N SER A 119 18.03 -1.44 -13.73
CA SER A 119 18.07 -2.87 -13.52
C SER A 119 19.38 -3.26 -12.87
N SER A 120 19.40 -3.48 -11.56
CA SER A 120 20.51 -4.15 -10.91
C SER A 120 20.03 -4.78 -9.61
N LYS A 121 20.22 -6.09 -9.53
CA LYS A 121 19.90 -7.03 -8.43
C LYS A 121 20.62 -6.73 -7.10
N THR A 122 20.97 -5.49 -6.79
CA THR A 122 21.79 -5.15 -5.63
C THR A 122 21.26 -3.91 -4.92
N ILE A 123 20.18 -4.04 -4.15
CA ILE A 123 19.79 -3.01 -3.18
C ILE A 123 19.31 -3.66 -1.88
N TRP A 124 20.24 -4.32 -1.18
CA TRP A 124 20.18 -4.49 0.28
C TRP A 124 21.38 -3.76 0.87
N ARG A 125 21.34 -2.42 0.89
CA ARG A 125 22.28 -1.65 1.72
C ARG A 125 21.52 -0.62 2.54
N ALA A 126 21.45 -0.94 3.84
CA ALA A 126 21.10 -0.13 4.99
C ALA A 126 19.75 0.59 4.93
N LEU A 127 18.69 -0.15 5.30
CA LEU A 127 17.62 0.48 6.09
C LEU A 127 18.27 0.91 7.41
N THR A 128 18.71 2.16 7.51
CA THR A 128 18.96 2.76 8.81
C THR A 128 17.64 2.65 9.58
N PRO A 129 17.62 2.01 10.78
CA PRO A 129 16.40 1.90 11.55
C PRO A 129 15.80 3.30 11.76
N CYS A 130 14.48 3.40 11.69
CA CYS A 130 13.78 4.62 12.07
C CYS A 130 14.27 4.99 13.48
N PRO A 131 14.78 6.22 13.70
CA PRO A 131 15.14 6.64 15.04
C PRO A 131 13.90 6.55 15.95
N ALA A 132 14.10 6.06 17.17
CA ALA A 132 13.06 5.85 18.17
C ALA A 132 12.47 7.18 18.69
#